data_AF-A0A1Q2YEY1-F1
#
_entry.id   AF-A0A1Q2YEY1-F1
#
_cell.length_a   1.000
_cell.length_b   1.000
_cell.length_c   1.000
_cell.angle_alpha   90.00
_cell.angle_beta   90.00
_cell.angle_gamma   90.00
#
_symmetry.space_group_name_H-M   'P 1'
#
loop_
_entity.id
_entity.type
_entity.pdbx_description
1 polymer ?
#
loop_
_entity_poly.entity_id
_entity_poly.type
_entity_poly.pdbx_seq_one_letter_code
_entity_poly.pdbx_strand_id
1 'polypeptide(L)'
;MVKFWEKVTVEHTKKAVLNYLDSLNTWDLAALEKATLVGKSFLGGVSILRNADYNDDFNLTVEELSRLVTLETVLQTARWGEVEDTHDVDKVDIKRNLASAALVAFNAKK
;
A
#
# COMPACT_ATOMS: atom_id res chain seq x y z
N MET A 1 -11.26 29.11 -1.34
CA MET A 1 -11.04 27.78 -0.70
C MET A 1 -12.10 26.73 -1.06
N VAL A 2 -13.19 27.07 -1.77
CA VAL A 2 -14.28 26.13 -2.14
C VAL A 2 -14.09 25.49 -3.53
N LYS A 3 -13.27 26.08 -4.42
CA LYS A 3 -13.11 25.64 -5.82
C LYS A 3 -12.25 24.38 -6.06
N PHE A 4 -11.59 23.85 -5.03
CA PHE A 4 -10.71 22.66 -5.18
C PHE A 4 -11.49 21.35 -5.16
N TRP A 5 -12.56 21.29 -4.35
CA TRP A 5 -13.35 20.09 -4.14
C TRP A 5 -14.42 19.83 -5.22
N GLU A 6 -14.74 20.83 -6.05
CA GLU A 6 -15.69 20.69 -7.16
C GLU A 6 -15.15 19.90 -8.36
N LYS A 7 -13.82 19.67 -8.47
CA LYS A 7 -13.21 19.13 -9.70
C LYS A 7 -12.93 17.62 -9.69
N VAL A 8 -12.90 16.97 -8.53
CA VAL A 8 -12.62 15.53 -8.46
C VAL A 8 -13.94 14.80 -8.31
N THR A 9 -14.56 14.49 -9.45
CA THR A 9 -15.70 13.58 -9.45
C THR A 9 -15.21 12.13 -9.28
N VAL A 10 -16.06 11.28 -8.70
CA VAL A 10 -15.75 9.84 -8.53
C VAL A 10 -15.38 9.20 -9.88
N GLU A 11 -16.00 9.65 -10.97
CA GLU A 11 -15.75 9.14 -12.32
C GLU A 11 -14.34 9.49 -12.84
N HIS A 12 -13.88 10.72 -12.59
CA HIS A 12 -12.51 11.12 -12.96
C HIS A 12 -11.47 10.31 -12.19
N THR A 13 -11.68 10.10 -10.89
CA THR A 13 -10.78 9.27 -10.05
C THR A 13 -10.76 7.83 -10.52
N LYS A 14 -11.93 7.23 -10.79
CA LYS A 14 -12.03 5.85 -11.26
C LYS A 14 -11.31 5.67 -12.60
N LYS A 15 -11.50 6.61 -13.53
CA LYS A 15 -10.80 6.59 -14.82
C LYS A 15 -9.28 6.71 -14.66
N ALA A 16 -8.81 7.57 -13.76
CA ALA A 16 -7.38 7.69 -13.48
C ALA A 16 -6.79 6.38 -12.91
N VAL A 17 -7.51 5.73 -12.00
CA VAL A 17 -7.10 4.43 -11.44
C VAL A 17 -7.06 3.34 -12.52
N LEU A 18 -8.08 3.26 -13.37
CA LEU A 18 -8.11 2.27 -14.46
C LEU A 18 -6.97 2.48 -15.45
N ASN A 19 -6.74 3.73 -15.88
CA ASN A 19 -5.62 4.05 -16.76
C ASN A 19 -4.26 3.69 -16.13
N TYR A 20 -4.10 3.87 -14.81
CA TYR A 20 -2.90 3.45 -14.10
C TYR A 20 -2.77 1.92 -14.10
N LEU A 21 -3.83 1.20 -13.78
CA LEU A 21 -3.84 -0.28 -13.80
C LEU A 21 -3.51 -0.85 -15.18
N ASP A 22 -4.04 -0.25 -16.24
CA ASP A 22 -3.78 -0.66 -17.63
C ASP A 22 -2.32 -0.47 -18.06
N SER A 23 -1.57 0.39 -17.34
CA SER A 23 -0.15 0.62 -17.61
C SER A 23 0.78 -0.40 -16.95
N LEU A 24 0.27 -1.21 -16.02
CA LEU A 24 1.07 -2.16 -15.23
C LEU A 24 1.28 -3.47 -15.98
N ASN A 25 2.48 -4.05 -15.84
CA ASN A 25 2.72 -5.41 -16.29
C ASN A 25 2.09 -6.44 -15.32
N THR A 26 2.05 -7.71 -15.72
CA THR A 26 1.43 -8.79 -14.93
C THR A 26 2.01 -8.94 -13.52
N TRP A 27 3.32 -8.76 -13.35
CA TRP A 27 3.99 -8.88 -12.05
C TRP A 27 3.73 -7.68 -11.15
N ASP A 28 3.73 -6.47 -11.70
CA ASP A 28 3.33 -5.25 -10.99
C ASP A 28 1.87 -5.38 -10.50
N LEU A 29 0.99 -5.91 -11.35
CA LEU A 29 -0.42 -6.10 -11.01
C LEU A 29 -0.61 -7.14 -9.88
N ALA A 30 0.16 -8.23 -9.91
CA ALA A 30 0.17 -9.23 -8.84
C ALA A 30 0.73 -8.69 -7.52
N ALA A 31 1.81 -7.91 -7.56
CA ALA A 31 2.38 -7.27 -6.38
C ALA A 31 1.41 -6.23 -5.79
N LEU A 32 0.75 -5.44 -6.64
CA LEU A 32 -0.27 -4.46 -6.26
C LEU A 32 -1.46 -5.13 -5.58
N GLU A 33 -2.01 -6.19 -6.16
CA GLU A 33 -3.14 -6.94 -5.60
C GLU A 33 -2.77 -7.49 -4.22
N LYS A 34 -1.64 -8.20 -4.11
CA LYS A 34 -1.17 -8.78 -2.86
C LYS A 34 -1.02 -7.74 -1.76
N ALA A 35 -0.35 -6.62 -2.05
CA ALA A 35 -0.15 -5.54 -1.08
C ALA A 35 -1.47 -4.85 -0.70
N THR A 36 -2.38 -4.68 -1.67
CA THR A 36 -3.71 -4.10 -1.44
C THR A 36 -4.56 -4.97 -0.53
N LEU A 37 -4.58 -6.28 -0.74
CA LEU A 37 -5.35 -7.21 0.09
C LEU A 37 -4.80 -7.30 1.53
N VAL A 38 -3.47 -7.31 1.67
CA VAL A 38 -2.80 -7.38 2.99
C VAL A 38 -2.99 -6.08 3.77
N GLY A 39 -2.74 -4.94 3.14
CA GLY A 39 -2.87 -3.63 3.79
C GLY A 39 -4.27 -3.04 3.76
N LYS A 40 -5.22 -3.72 3.10
CA LYS A 40 -6.59 -3.24 2.82
C LYS A 40 -6.60 -1.81 2.22
N SER A 41 -5.57 -1.49 1.43
CA SER A 41 -5.31 -0.13 0.95
C SER A 41 -4.70 -0.17 -0.45
N PHE A 42 -5.45 0.35 -1.42
CA PHE A 42 -4.99 0.48 -2.80
C PHE A 42 -3.73 1.36 -2.88
N LEU A 43 -3.74 2.51 -2.19
CA LEU A 43 -2.59 3.42 -2.16
C LEU A 43 -1.37 2.81 -1.46
N GLY A 44 -1.59 1.89 -0.49
CA GLY A 44 -0.50 1.12 0.10
C GLY A 44 0.18 0.20 -0.92
N GLY A 45 -0.61 -0.47 -1.77
CA GLY A 45 -0.06 -1.26 -2.86
C GLY A 45 0.62 -0.42 -3.94
N VAL A 46 0.05 0.73 -4.31
CA VAL A 46 0.71 1.68 -5.23
C VAL A 46 2.05 2.16 -4.69
N SER A 47 2.15 2.40 -3.38
CA SER A 47 3.40 2.82 -2.72
C SER A 47 4.51 1.78 -2.88
N ILE A 48 4.17 0.48 -2.85
CA ILE A 48 5.14 -0.61 -3.13
C ILE A 48 5.67 -0.51 -4.56
N LEU A 49 4.80 -0.33 -5.55
CA LEU A 49 5.21 -0.24 -6.95
C LEU A 49 6.03 1.01 -7.25
N ARG A 50 5.68 2.14 -6.65
CA ARG A 50 6.45 3.38 -6.77
C ARG A 50 7.85 3.24 -6.19
N ASN A 51 7.97 2.63 -5.01
CA ASN A 51 9.27 2.41 -4.38
C ASN A 51 10.12 1.33 -5.07
N ALA A 52 9.52 0.52 -5.95
CA ALA A 52 10.24 -0.42 -6.80
C ALA A 52 10.85 0.24 -8.05
N ASP A 53 10.38 1.44 -8.41
CA ASP A 53 10.88 2.19 -9.56
C ASP A 53 12.06 3.07 -9.16
N TYR A 54 13.25 2.75 -9.67
CA TYR A 54 14.46 3.51 -9.41
C TYR A 54 14.42 4.96 -9.93
N ASN A 55 13.53 5.27 -10.88
CA ASN A 55 13.39 6.61 -11.43
C ASN A 55 12.36 7.46 -10.69
N ASP A 56 11.63 6.90 -9.73
CA ASP A 56 10.67 7.61 -8.90
C ASP A 56 11.37 8.11 -7.62
N ASP A 57 11.15 9.37 -7.24
CA ASP A 57 11.70 9.98 -6.00
C ASP A 57 10.86 9.59 -4.76
N PHE A 58 10.03 8.57 -4.89
CA PHE A 58 9.14 8.12 -3.84
C PHE A 58 9.85 7.15 -2.89
N ASN A 59 10.10 7.60 -1.67
CA ASN A 59 10.69 6.78 -0.62
C ASN A 59 9.71 6.52 0.51
N LEU A 60 9.31 5.27 0.68
CA LEU A 60 8.51 4.80 1.83
C LEU A 60 8.90 3.37 2.15
N THR A 61 9.60 3.16 3.26
CA THR A 61 10.07 1.82 3.61
C THR A 61 8.90 0.86 3.88
N VAL A 62 9.13 -0.44 3.69
CA VAL A 62 8.11 -1.46 3.99
C VAL A 62 7.68 -1.41 5.47
N GLU A 63 8.59 -1.02 6.35
CA GLU A 63 8.32 -0.85 7.79
C GLU A 63 7.39 0.33 8.07
N GLU A 64 7.64 1.47 7.44
CA GLU A 64 6.75 2.63 7.53
C GLU A 64 5.38 2.31 6.93
N LEU A 65 5.35 1.68 5.76
CA LEU A 65 4.09 1.26 5.13
C LEU A 65 3.31 0.30 6.04
N SER A 66 3.99 -0.68 6.64
CA SER A 66 3.36 -1.62 7.59
C SER A 66 2.71 -0.89 8.75
N ARG A 67 3.35 0.16 9.29
CA ARG A 67 2.76 1.01 10.35
C ARG A 67 1.59 1.84 9.85
N LEU A 68 1.65 2.35 8.62
CA LEU A 68 0.57 3.14 8.03
C LEU A 68 -0.69 2.31 7.79
N VAL A 69 -0.56 1.09 7.26
CA VAL A 69 -1.72 0.22 7.02
C VAL A 69 -2.30 -0.39 8.30
N THR A 70 -1.55 -0.37 9.40
CA THR A 70 -1.99 -0.81 10.74
C THR A 70 -2.19 0.35 11.72
N LEU A 71 -2.29 1.59 11.22
CA LEU A 71 -2.27 2.80 12.06
C LEU A 71 -3.33 2.77 13.17
N GLU A 72 -4.54 2.31 12.87
CA GLU A 72 -5.61 2.18 13.85
C GLU A 72 -5.20 1.24 14.99
N THR A 73 -4.76 0.02 14.68
CA THR A 73 -4.32 -0.96 15.67
C THR A 73 -3.15 -0.43 16.52
N VAL A 74 -2.19 0.26 15.89
CA VAL A 74 -1.08 0.91 16.61
C VAL A 74 -1.59 1.93 17.61
N LEU A 75 -2.56 2.77 17.24
CA LEU A 75 -3.13 3.77 18.13
C LEU A 75 -3.98 3.16 19.25
N GLN A 76 -4.75 2.11 18.95
CA GLN A 76 -5.59 1.42 19.93
C GLN A 76 -4.72 0.71 20.98
N THR A 77 -3.70 -0.02 20.55
CA THR A 77 -2.75 -0.71 21.46
C THR A 77 -1.94 0.28 22.29
N ALA A 78 -1.52 1.41 21.71
CA ALA A 78 -0.83 2.46 22.47
C ALA A 78 -1.71 3.10 23.56
N ARG A 79 -3.03 3.17 23.35
CA ARG A 79 -3.97 3.80 24.29
C ARG A 79 -4.48 2.83 25.36
N TRP A 80 -4.68 1.56 25.01
CA TRP A 80 -5.41 0.60 25.84
C TRP A 80 -4.60 -0.64 26.21
N GLY A 81 -3.35 -0.73 25.79
CA GLY A 81 -2.52 -1.92 25.95
C GLY A 81 -2.71 -2.92 24.81
N GLU A 82 -1.72 -3.79 24.62
CA GLU A 82 -1.75 -4.86 23.64
C GLU A 82 -2.47 -6.10 24.20
N VAL A 83 -3.15 -6.85 23.33
CA VAL A 83 -3.81 -8.12 23.67
C VAL A 83 -3.03 -9.24 22.99
N GLU A 84 -2.29 -10.03 23.77
CA GLU A 84 -1.25 -11.01 23.37
C GLU A 84 -1.69 -12.20 22.48
N ASP A 85 -2.91 -12.22 21.94
CA ASP A 85 -3.42 -13.41 21.20
C ASP A 85 -3.68 -13.13 19.71
N THR A 86 -4.20 -11.95 19.35
CA THR A 86 -4.58 -11.63 17.94
C THR A 86 -3.70 -10.56 17.31
N HIS A 87 -2.93 -9.79 18.09
CA HIS A 87 -2.24 -8.59 17.57
C HIS A 87 -0.79 -8.85 17.14
N ASP A 88 -0.17 -9.92 17.62
CA ASP A 88 1.25 -10.20 17.43
C ASP A 88 1.51 -10.90 16.09
N VAL A 89 0.65 -11.87 15.76
CA VAL A 89 0.73 -12.67 14.52
C VAL A 89 0.44 -11.80 13.29
N ASP A 90 -0.59 -10.94 13.38
CA ASP A 90 -1.01 -10.07 12.28
C ASP A 90 0.06 -9.04 11.90
N LYS A 91 0.78 -8.47 12.87
CA LYS A 91 1.85 -7.48 12.60
C LYS A 91 3.01 -8.09 11.82
N VAL A 92 3.49 -9.26 12.24
CA VAL A 92 4.61 -9.94 11.58
C VAL A 92 4.18 -10.42 10.18
N ASP A 93 2.93 -10.88 10.04
CA ASP A 93 2.40 -11.33 8.76
C ASP A 93 2.20 -10.19 7.76
N ILE A 94 1.77 -9.00 8.19
CA ILE A 94 1.65 -7.84 7.30
C ILE A 94 3.02 -7.44 6.75
N LYS A 95 4.03 -7.26 7.61
CA LYS A 95 5.38 -6.86 7.17
C LYS A 95 5.97 -7.88 6.20
N ARG A 96 5.83 -9.19 6.50
CA ARG A 96 6.30 -10.29 5.65
C ARG A 96 5.63 -10.27 4.27
N ASN A 97 4.32 -10.13 4.23
CA ASN A 97 3.58 -10.13 2.97
C ASN A 97 3.88 -8.87 2.13
N LEU A 98 4.01 -7.70 2.74
CA LEU A 98 4.39 -6.46 2.04
C LEU A 98 5.82 -6.53 1.49
N ALA A 99 6.76 -7.08 2.27
CA ALA A 99 8.14 -7.29 1.80
C ALA A 99 8.20 -8.25 0.61
N SER A 100 7.41 -9.34 0.64
CA SER A 100 7.29 -10.26 -0.49
C SER A 100 6.78 -9.56 -1.74
N ALA A 101 5.78 -8.69 -1.62
CA ALA A 101 5.25 -7.92 -2.75
C ALA A 101 6.31 -6.95 -3.31
N ALA A 102 7.07 -6.28 -2.44
CA ALA A 102 8.16 -5.39 -2.84
C ALA A 102 9.25 -6.12 -3.65
N LEU A 103 9.64 -7.32 -3.23
CA LEU A 103 10.65 -8.12 -3.95
C LEU A 103 10.18 -8.52 -5.35
N VAL A 104 8.91 -8.89 -5.51
CA VAL A 104 8.33 -9.23 -6.81
C VAL A 104 8.29 -8.00 -7.73
N ALA A 105 7.81 -6.87 -7.22
CA ALA A 105 7.74 -5.61 -7.96
C ALA A 105 9.12 -5.12 -8.41
N PHE A 106 10.13 -5.27 -7.55
CA PHE A 106 11.51 -4.89 -7.86
C PHE A 106 12.08 -5.67 -9.06
N ASN A 107 11.82 -6.98 -9.14
CA ASN A 107 12.29 -7.79 -10.26
C ASN A 107 11.51 -7.51 -11.55
N ALA A 108 10.28 -7.02 -11.46
CA ALA A 108 9.44 -6.69 -12.62
C ALA A 108 9.87 -5.42 -13.38
N LYS A 109 10.65 -4.54 -12.73
CA LYS A 109 11.13 -3.26 -13.28
C LYS A 109 12.48 -3.35 -14.01
N LYS A 110 13.11 -4.54 -14.04
CA LYS A 110 14.36 -4.82 -14.78
C LYS A 110 14.09 -5.26 -16.21
#